data_AF-A0A1V0UXE0-F1
#
_entry.id   AF-A0A1V0UXE0-F1
#
_cell.length_a   1.000
_cell.length_b   1.000
_cell.length_c   1.000
_cell.angle_alpha   90.00
_cell.angle_beta   90.00
_cell.angle_gamma   90.00
#
_symmetry.space_group_name_H-M   'P 1'
#
loop_
_entity.id
_entity.type
_entity.pdbx_description
1 polymer ?
#
loop_
_entity_poly.entity_id
_entity_poly.type
_entity_poly.pdbx_seq_one_letter_code
_entity_poly.pdbx_strand_id
1 'polypeptide(L)'
;MLSDLERKTLRILYNFSKLNRRMPNIKELEKKTGAREVNIFNALDGLQKQGYIEWQRRDTQSIKIITAWEEQPKEEPLRKYLKALFIAHELKKNNGGIEPKLAQNRHFLD
;
A
#
# COMPACT_ATOMS: atom_id res chain seq x y z
N MET A 1 5.03 -5.81 -7.53
CA MET A 1 3.81 -5.03 -7.27
C MET A 1 2.68 -6.04 -7.19
N LEU A 2 1.96 -6.04 -6.07
CA LEU A 2 0.84 -6.93 -5.78
C LEU A 2 -0.30 -6.64 -6.75
N SER A 3 -0.81 -7.71 -7.37
CA SER A 3 -2.09 -7.70 -8.06
C SER A 3 -3.23 -7.34 -7.12
N ASP A 4 -4.38 -6.92 -7.67
CA ASP A 4 -5.57 -6.61 -6.86
C ASP A 4 -6.01 -7.78 -5.99
N LEU A 5 -5.92 -9.00 -6.51
CA LEU A 5 -6.26 -10.21 -5.76
C LEU A 5 -5.27 -10.46 -4.62
N GLU A 6 -3.96 -10.34 -4.85
CA GLU A 6 -2.94 -10.50 -3.81
C GLU A 6 -3.09 -9.43 -2.73
N ARG A 7 -3.24 -8.16 -3.10
CA ARG A 7 -3.45 -7.04 -2.17
C ARG A 7 -4.70 -7.25 -1.32
N LYS A 8 -5.81 -7.66 -1.95
CA LYS A 8 -7.06 -7.98 -1.25
C LYS A 8 -6.88 -9.17 -0.31
N THR A 9 -6.21 -10.23 -0.76
CA THR A 9 -5.95 -11.44 0.04
C THR A 9 -5.11 -11.11 1.26
N LEU A 10 -4.00 -10.38 1.10
CA LEU A 10 -3.15 -9.94 2.21
C LEU A 10 -3.94 -9.14 3.25
N ARG A 11 -4.77 -8.19 2.79
CA ARG A 11 -5.61 -7.40 3.69
C ARG A 11 -6.64 -8.25 4.45
N ILE A 12 -7.22 -9.24 3.80
CA ILE A 12 -8.12 -10.20 4.44
C ILE A 12 -7.37 -11.01 5.50
N LEU A 13 -6.19 -11.55 5.18
CA LEU A 13 -5.38 -12.34 6.13
C LEU A 13 -5.08 -11.54 7.40
N TYR A 14 -4.59 -10.31 7.25
CA TYR A 14 -4.26 -9.42 8.37
C TYR A 14 -5.49 -9.07 9.21
N ASN A 15 -6.58 -8.64 8.57
CA ASN A 15 -7.79 -8.25 9.29
C ASN A 15 -8.43 -9.46 9.99
N PHE A 16 -8.44 -10.60 9.33
CA PHE A 16 -9.05 -11.82 9.87
C PHE A 16 -8.27 -12.33 11.07
N SER A 17 -6.93 -12.37 11.00
CA SER A 17 -6.10 -12.82 12.11
C SER A 17 -6.19 -11.88 13.31
N LYS A 18 -6.23 -10.57 13.08
CA LYS A 18 -6.43 -9.58 14.14
C LYS A 18 -7.78 -9.72 14.86
N LEU A 19 -8.85 -9.99 14.13
CA LEU A 19 -10.20 -10.08 14.71
C LEU A 19 -10.49 -11.45 15.33
N ASN A 20 -10.07 -12.55 14.69
CA ASN A 20 -10.45 -13.90 15.08
C ASN A 20 -9.33 -14.65 15.83
N ARG A 21 -8.13 -14.06 15.93
CA ARG A 21 -6.93 -14.66 16.55
C ARG A 21 -6.51 -16.00 15.92
N ARG A 22 -6.88 -16.24 14.67
CA ARG A 22 -6.50 -17.38 13.83
C ARG A 22 -6.47 -16.99 12.36
N MET A 23 -5.82 -17.79 11.52
CA MET A 23 -5.89 -17.58 10.07
C MET A 23 -7.22 -18.06 9.48
N PRO A 24 -7.70 -17.43 8.40
CA PRO A 24 -8.88 -17.90 7.70
C PRO A 24 -8.60 -19.23 7.00
N ASN A 25 -9.60 -20.09 6.90
CA ASN A 25 -9.53 -21.28 6.05
C ASN A 25 -9.83 -20.94 4.58
N ILE A 26 -9.67 -21.91 3.69
CA ILE A 26 -9.84 -21.68 2.24
C ILE A 26 -11.27 -21.23 1.88
N LYS A 27 -12.32 -21.81 2.49
CA LYS A 27 -13.72 -21.43 2.23
C LYS A 27 -14.03 -20.00 2.69
N GLU A 28 -13.44 -19.57 3.81
CA GLU A 28 -13.55 -18.19 4.30
C GLU A 28 -12.84 -17.21 3.36
N LEU A 29 -11.69 -17.59 2.82
CA LEU A 29 -10.98 -16.82 1.80
C LEU A 29 -11.80 -16.73 0.50
N GLU A 30 -12.41 -17.82 0.03
CA GLU A 30 -13.30 -17.79 -1.15
C GLU A 30 -14.46 -16.82 -0.94
N LYS A 31 -15.14 -16.90 0.21
CA LYS A 31 -16.26 -16.00 0.54
C LYS A 31 -15.84 -14.52 0.59
N LYS A 32 -14.65 -14.22 1.13
CA LYS A 32 -14.20 -12.83 1.32
C LYS A 32 -13.51 -12.23 0.09
N THR A 33 -12.80 -13.05 -0.69
CA THR A 33 -12.14 -12.62 -1.92
C THR A 33 -13.11 -12.59 -3.10
N GLY A 34 -14.10 -13.48 -3.12
CA GLY A 34 -14.93 -13.76 -4.29
C GLY A 34 -14.20 -14.55 -5.38
N ALA A 35 -13.00 -15.03 -5.10
CA ALA A 35 -12.17 -15.82 -6.01
C ALA A 35 -12.32 -17.31 -5.71
N ARG A 36 -12.08 -18.15 -6.72
CA ARG A 36 -12.01 -19.61 -6.56
C ARG A 36 -10.72 -20.01 -5.85
N GLU A 37 -10.76 -21.13 -5.13
CA GLU A 37 -9.62 -21.74 -4.43
C GLU A 37 -8.30 -21.70 -5.21
N VAL A 38 -8.30 -22.11 -6.50
CA VAL A 38 -7.08 -22.11 -7.33
C VAL A 38 -6.44 -20.72 -7.44
N ASN A 39 -7.25 -19.68 -7.61
CA ASN A 39 -6.76 -18.31 -7.72
C ASN A 39 -6.25 -17.78 -6.37
N ILE A 40 -6.85 -18.23 -5.27
CA ILE A 40 -6.39 -17.90 -3.91
C ILE A 40 -5.04 -18.54 -3.64
N PHE A 41 -4.84 -19.82 -3.99
CA PHE A 41 -3.53 -20.46 -3.85
C PHE A 41 -2.47 -19.78 -4.70
N ASN A 42 -2.79 -19.41 -5.94
CA ASN A 42 -1.87 -18.64 -6.77
C ASN A 42 -1.52 -17.28 -6.16
N ALA A 43 -2.50 -16.61 -5.53
CA ALA A 43 -2.26 -15.35 -4.83
C ALA A 43 -1.40 -15.55 -3.57
N LEU A 44 -1.60 -16.62 -2.80
CA LEU A 44 -0.77 -16.94 -1.63
C LEU A 44 0.67 -17.31 -2.04
N ASP A 45 0.83 -18.10 -3.12
CA ASP A 45 2.14 -18.39 -3.73
C ASP A 45 2.84 -17.08 -4.17
N GLY A 46 2.10 -16.17 -4.80
CA GLY A 46 2.60 -14.87 -5.25
C GLY A 46 3.01 -13.96 -4.08
N LEU A 47 2.19 -13.88 -3.03
CA LEU A 47 2.50 -13.16 -1.80
C LEU A 47 3.75 -13.71 -1.11
N GLN A 48 3.93 -15.03 -1.08
CA GLN A 48 5.13 -15.65 -0.54
C GLN A 48 6.38 -15.33 -1.38
N LYS A 49 6.29 -15.47 -2.70
CA LYS A 49 7.40 -15.13 -3.61
C LYS A 49 7.82 -13.67 -3.48
N GLN A 50 6.88 -12.78 -3.20
CA GLN A 50 7.13 -11.35 -3.00
C GLN A 50 7.51 -10.99 -1.55
N GLY A 51 7.61 -11.96 -0.63
CA GLY A 51 8.08 -11.76 0.74
C GLY A 51 7.08 -11.14 1.70
N TYR A 52 5.78 -11.13 1.38
CA TYR A 52 4.74 -10.59 2.27
C TYR A 52 4.29 -11.58 3.34
N ILE A 53 4.34 -12.87 3.02
CA ILE A 53 3.94 -13.95 3.91
C ILE A 53 4.91 -15.13 3.81
N GLU A 54 4.96 -15.96 4.84
CA GLU A 54 5.43 -17.34 4.76
C GLU A 54 4.23 -18.25 4.93
N TRP A 55 4.16 -19.34 4.16
CA TRP A 55 3.13 -20.35 4.34
C TRP A 55 3.52 -21.69 3.71
N GLN A 56 2.98 -22.76 4.28
CA GLN A 56 3.06 -24.09 3.71
C GLN A 56 1.89 -24.31 2.75
N ARG A 57 2.20 -24.79 1.55
CA ARG A 57 1.21 -24.98 0.49
C ARG A 57 0.08 -25.88 0.98
N ARG A 58 -1.17 -25.45 0.77
CA ARG A 58 -2.42 -26.10 1.20
C ARG A 58 -2.67 -26.11 2.71
N ASP A 59 -1.81 -25.52 3.53
CA ASP A 59 -2.08 -25.28 4.94
C ASP A 59 -2.21 -23.78 5.24
N THR A 60 -3.44 -23.29 5.19
CA THR A 60 -3.75 -21.88 5.51
C THR A 60 -3.47 -21.50 6.97
N GLN A 61 -3.41 -22.46 7.90
CA GLN A 61 -3.14 -22.14 9.31
C GLN A 61 -1.65 -21.89 9.57
N SER A 62 -0.78 -22.40 8.70
CA SER A 62 0.67 -22.12 8.74
C SER A 62 1.06 -20.71 8.32
N ILE A 63 0.13 -19.90 7.77
CA ILE A 63 0.42 -18.58 7.24
C ILE A 63 0.95 -17.66 8.35
N LYS A 64 2.13 -17.08 8.11
CA LYS A 64 2.73 -16.00 8.89
C LYS A 64 2.83 -14.76 8.03
N ILE A 65 2.36 -13.63 8.52
CA ILE A 65 2.45 -12.34 7.81
C ILE A 65 3.79 -11.71 8.18
N ILE A 66 4.66 -11.51 7.19
CA ILE A 66 5.95 -10.82 7.36
C ILE A 66 5.71 -9.31 7.30
N THR A 67 5.04 -8.86 6.23
CA THR A 67 4.76 -7.45 5.96
C THR A 67 3.29 -7.28 5.61
N ALA A 68 2.57 -6.42 6.34
CA ALA A 68 1.12 -6.27 6.20
C ALA A 68 0.69 -5.19 5.19
N TRP A 69 1.63 -4.49 4.57
CA TRP A 69 1.36 -3.42 3.60
C TRP A 69 2.45 -3.36 2.54
N GLU A 70 2.05 -3.17 1.29
CA GLU A 70 2.96 -2.61 0.29
C GLU A 70 3.37 -1.23 0.78
N GLU A 71 4.69 -0.97 0.86
CA GLU A 71 5.15 0.41 0.90
C GLU A 71 4.59 1.09 -0.35
N GLN A 72 3.63 2.00 -0.14
CA GLN A 72 3.26 2.92 -1.21
C GLN A 72 4.56 3.61 -1.62
N PRO A 73 4.92 3.68 -2.92
CA PRO A 73 5.95 4.63 -3.31
C PRO A 73 5.49 5.97 -2.75
N LYS A 74 6.24 6.50 -1.78
CA LYS A 74 5.95 7.81 -1.19
C LYS A 74 5.72 8.73 -2.37
N GLU A 75 4.51 9.27 -2.56
CA GLU A 75 4.29 10.23 -3.64
C GLU A 75 5.39 11.27 -3.49
N GLU A 76 6.32 11.27 -4.45
CA GLU A 76 7.57 11.99 -4.27
C GLU A 76 7.29 13.47 -4.05
N PRO A 77 8.16 14.19 -3.30
CA PRO A 77 8.08 15.62 -3.06
C PRO A 77 7.78 16.44 -4.33
N LEU A 78 8.16 15.93 -5.50
CA LEU A 78 7.86 16.47 -6.83
C LEU A 78 6.39 16.83 -7.05
N ARG A 79 5.40 16.04 -6.62
CA ARG A 79 3.99 16.39 -6.87
C ARG A 79 3.55 17.60 -6.04
N LYS A 80 4.07 17.71 -4.82
CA LYS A 80 3.89 18.88 -3.94
C LYS A 80 4.64 20.09 -4.50
N TYR A 81 5.85 19.88 -5.02
CA TYR A 81 6.70 20.90 -5.63
C TYR A 81 6.09 21.46 -6.93
N LEU A 82 5.59 20.59 -7.81
CA LEU A 82 4.94 20.97 -9.07
C LEU A 82 3.62 21.70 -8.82
N LYS A 83 2.84 21.28 -7.81
CA LYS A 83 1.66 22.05 -7.37
C LYS A 83 2.05 23.44 -6.85
N ALA A 84 3.11 23.54 -6.05
CA ALA A 84 3.60 24.83 -5.55
C ALA A 84 4.13 25.74 -6.68
N LEU A 85 4.88 25.19 -7.64
CA LEU A 85 5.37 25.92 -8.81
C LEU A 85 4.22 26.40 -9.71
N PHE A 86 3.22 25.56 -9.95
CA PHE A 86 2.03 25.94 -10.72
C PHE A 86 1.26 27.07 -10.03
N ILE A 87 1.02 26.97 -8.72
CA ILE A 87 0.36 28.02 -7.93
C ILE A 87 1.19 29.31 -7.95
N ALA A 88 2.51 29.23 -7.78
CA ALA A 88 3.38 30.41 -7.84
C ALA A 88 3.38 31.08 -9.22
N HIS A 89 3.32 30.30 -10.30
CA HIS A 89 3.20 30.82 -11.67
C HIS A 89 1.85 31.52 -11.90
N GLU A 90 0.75 30.92 -11.46
CA GLU A 90 -0.60 31.49 -11.58
C GLU A 90 -0.77 32.76 -10.72
N LEU A 91 -0.21 32.78 -9.51
CA LEU A 91 -0.17 33.98 -8.66
C LEU A 91 0.64 35.11 -9.29
N LYS A 92 1.77 34.79 -9.96
CA LYS A 92 2.61 35.77 -10.66
C LYS A 92 1.96 36.34 -11.92
N LYS A 93 1.09 35.58 -12.58
CA LYS A 93 0.31 36.07 -13.74
C LYS A 93 -0.84 36.99 -13.36
N ASN A 94 -1.45 36.77 -12.19
CA ASN A 94 -2.68 37.45 -11.80
C ASN A 94 -2.48 38.69 -10.91
N ASN A 95 -1.30 38.91 -10.33
CA ASN A 95 -0.97 40.12 -9.58
C ASN A 95 0.41 40.66 -9.98
N GLY A 96 0.44 41.87 -10.54
CA GLY A 96 1.67 42.61 -10.76
C GLY A 96 2.49 42.71 -9.46
N GLY A 97 3.66 42.07 -9.48
CA GLY A 97 4.80 42.33 -8.60
C GLY A 97 4.55 42.37 -7.10
N ILE A 98 4.54 41.22 -6.43
CA ILE A 98 5.02 41.14 -5.04
C ILE A 98 5.99 39.95 -4.96
N GLU A 99 7.25 40.24 -4.65
CA GLU A 99 8.29 39.22 -4.45
C GLU A 99 7.89 38.24 -3.34
N PRO A 100 8.01 36.92 -3.57
CA PRO A 100 7.85 35.97 -2.49
C PRO A 100 9.03 36.10 -1.54
N LYS A 101 8.76 36.46 -0.26
CA LYS A 101 9.74 36.34 0.82
C LYS A 101 10.07 34.87 1.08
N LEU A 102 10.88 34.28 0.21
CA LEU A 102 11.61 33.04 0.46
C LEU A 102 12.90 33.39 1.20
N ALA A 103 12.75 33.87 2.43
CA ALA A 103 13.82 33.92 3.39
C ALA A 103 13.21 33.62 4.75
N GLN A 104 13.75 32.59 5.42
CA GLN A 104 13.42 32.10 6.77
C GLN A 104 12.55 30.84 6.80
N ASN A 105 13.18 29.71 6.49
CA ASN A 105 13.09 28.50 7.32
C ASN A 105 14.18 27.52 6.89
N ARG A 106 15.42 27.82 7.30
CA ARG A 106 16.52 26.85 7.35
C ARG A 106 16.28 25.95 8.57
N HIS A 107 15.41 24.95 8.46
CA HIS A 107 15.29 23.88 9.48
C HIS A 107 14.51 22.66 8.95
N PHE A 108 14.92 22.14 7.79
CA PHE A 108 14.42 20.85 7.30
C PHE A 108 15.55 20.06 6.65
N LEU A 109 16.64 19.88 7.39
CA LEU A 109 17.63 18.80 7.22
C LEU A 109 18.22 18.53 8.61
N ASP A 110 17.46 17.81 9.42
CA ASP A 110 17.90 16.96 10.53
C ASP A 110 16.87 15.82 10.67
#